data_AF-A0AAU8JA83-F1
#
_entry.id   AF-A0AAU8JA83-F1
#
_cell.length_a   1.000
_cell.length_b   1.000
_cell.length_c   1.000
_cell.angle_alpha   90.00
_cell.angle_beta   90.00
_cell.angle_gamma   90.00
#
_symmetry.space_group_name_H-M   'P 1'
#
loop_
_entity.id
_entity.type
_entity.pdbx_description
1 polymer ?
#
loop_
_entity_poly.entity_id
_entity_poly.type
_entity_poly.pdbx_seq_one_letter_code
_entity_poly.pdbx_strand_id
1 'polypeptide(L)'
;MNQQYKALREKLTQLTERKPGLGARMAQAAIELKDAGVPPAELLLEQLSAYRQEFAALRDQARELAKSLPKPPMPPQITSLKDIENILEALEASGAPSVGERETALKILDQVLAIAHSDDPKFPPLEDAKAKARELRRLIAQAPADALPQPVQTLNSGDHPFAGLLTLINPPSGLSDDRWGILVEIVTRAFSKSLTVAAARGKLTIDMTIPSVSTVANQSTTATPAPPAPSKQNFPEVLILSEAGTVGNAPQPEESVLKPPITQINSPDVIILPSYEEPPKQPGTSQPAKVAEPLVFGSMPLSEQKNPSPPTVGESQGLKVLVHIERLGDRLFGHDEFAGTRGKALRIEGFAINIEPPIPGLSLEYMGHLEGIGDTPWTPQGQFLGTRGSGKRMEGFAIRLTGEKAHQYNVYYVAHIQNIGDSSVCFNGDYCGTRGQGLRIEGMKVWLQKKP
;
A
#
# COMPACT_ATOMS: atom_id res chain seq x y z
N MET A 1 22.34 19.27 -1.04
CA MET A 1 21.16 19.22 -0.13
C MET A 1 21.35 20.05 1.14
N ASN A 2 22.06 19.59 2.19
CA ASN A 2 21.94 20.15 3.55
C ASN A 2 21.99 21.70 3.68
N GLN A 3 22.97 22.40 3.09
CA GLN A 3 23.00 23.88 3.13
C GLN A 3 21.78 24.55 2.47
N GLN A 4 21.31 24.05 1.33
CA GLN A 4 20.13 24.59 0.64
C GLN A 4 18.85 24.37 1.46
N TYR A 5 18.73 23.19 2.11
CA TYR A 5 17.63 22.88 3.03
C TYR A 5 17.60 23.84 4.22
N LYS A 6 18.75 24.07 4.88
CA LYS A 6 18.86 24.99 6.02
C LYS A 6 18.49 26.43 5.63
N ALA A 7 18.99 26.92 4.49
CA ALA A 7 18.63 28.24 3.97
C ALA A 7 17.14 28.38 3.60
N LEU A 8 16.45 27.26 3.31
CA LEU A 8 15.00 27.27 3.06
C LEU A 8 14.19 27.34 4.36
N ARG A 9 14.56 26.54 5.37
CA ARG A 9 13.99 26.60 6.72
C ARG A 9 14.09 28.03 7.29
N GLU A 10 15.25 28.68 7.16
CA GLU A 10 15.48 30.03 7.67
C GLU A 10 14.56 31.09 7.02
N LYS A 11 14.41 31.07 5.69
CA LYS A 11 13.46 31.95 4.97
C LYS A 11 12.00 31.67 5.35
N LEU A 12 11.64 30.40 5.55
CA LEU A 12 10.30 30.01 6.00
C LEU A 12 9.99 30.61 7.37
N THR A 13 10.93 30.56 8.32
CA THR A 13 10.80 31.20 9.64
C THR A 13 10.61 32.71 9.50
N GLN A 14 11.49 33.40 8.77
CA GLN A 14 11.43 34.87 8.59
C GLN A 14 10.09 35.35 7.99
N LEU A 15 9.52 34.63 7.01
CA LEU A 15 8.20 34.95 6.46
C LEU A 15 7.07 34.60 7.45
N THR A 16 7.18 33.51 8.20
CA THR A 16 6.18 33.12 9.21
C THR A 16 6.09 34.14 10.34
N GLU A 17 7.22 34.70 10.78
CA GLU A 17 7.30 35.75 11.80
C GLU A 17 6.79 37.13 11.30
N ARG A 18 7.05 37.47 10.03
CA ARG A 18 6.58 38.76 9.44
C ARG A 18 5.08 38.77 9.12
N LYS A 19 4.47 37.60 8.91
CA LYS A 19 3.05 37.47 8.49
C LYS A 19 2.04 38.15 9.43
N PRO A 20 2.07 37.97 10.77
CA PRO A 20 1.04 38.55 11.64
C PRO A 20 1.11 40.09 11.70
N GLY A 21 2.33 40.65 11.70
CA GLY A 21 2.53 42.10 11.70
C GLY A 21 2.00 42.77 10.43
N LEU A 22 2.24 42.16 9.26
CA LEU A 22 1.66 42.66 7.99
C LEU A 22 0.14 42.51 7.96
N GLY A 23 -0.41 41.39 8.47
CA GLY A 23 -1.85 41.19 8.57
C GLY A 23 -2.54 42.24 9.45
N ALA A 24 -1.96 42.57 10.61
CA ALA A 24 -2.48 43.60 11.50
C ALA A 24 -2.46 45.00 10.85
N ARG A 25 -1.36 45.37 10.17
CA ARG A 25 -1.26 46.67 9.48
C ARG A 25 -2.22 46.76 8.28
N MET A 26 -2.44 45.66 7.56
CA MET A 26 -3.44 45.60 6.48
C MET A 26 -4.88 45.73 7.02
N ALA A 27 -5.19 45.09 8.15
CA ALA A 27 -6.50 45.24 8.80
C ALA A 27 -6.75 46.68 9.27
N GLN A 28 -5.74 47.32 9.88
CA GLN A 28 -5.82 48.73 10.29
C GLN A 28 -6.03 49.67 9.10
N ALA A 29 -5.26 49.52 8.02
CA ALA A 29 -5.42 50.34 6.81
C ALA A 29 -6.79 50.13 6.13
N ALA A 30 -7.39 48.94 6.23
CA ALA A 30 -8.74 48.68 5.74
C ALA A 30 -9.83 49.37 6.58
N ILE A 31 -9.61 49.54 7.88
CA ILE A 31 -10.49 50.33 8.77
C ILE A 31 -10.36 51.82 8.44
N GLU A 32 -9.13 52.34 8.33
CA GLU A 32 -8.87 53.76 8.00
C GLU A 32 -9.41 54.17 6.63
N LEU A 33 -9.31 53.28 5.63
CA LEU A 33 -9.92 53.48 4.31
C LEU A 33 -11.46 53.47 4.35
N LYS A 34 -12.05 52.59 5.16
CA LYS A 34 -13.51 52.46 5.28
C LYS A 34 -14.15 53.62 6.06
N ASP A 35 -13.54 54.00 7.17
CA ASP A 35 -14.16 54.92 8.14
C ASP A 35 -13.72 56.38 7.95
N ALA A 36 -12.55 56.62 7.35
CA ALA A 36 -12.00 57.96 7.12
C ALA A 36 -11.60 58.25 5.65
N GLY A 37 -11.73 57.27 4.74
CA GLY A 37 -11.35 57.43 3.33
C GLY A 37 -9.84 57.50 3.07
N VAL A 38 -9.01 57.20 4.07
CA VAL A 38 -7.55 57.35 3.98
C VAL A 38 -6.95 56.20 3.15
N PRO A 39 -6.20 56.48 2.06
CA PRO A 39 -5.56 55.43 1.28
C PRO A 39 -4.45 54.74 2.08
N PRO A 40 -4.25 53.40 1.93
CA PRO A 40 -3.17 52.68 2.57
C PRO A 40 -1.79 53.29 2.26
N ALA A 41 -0.95 53.46 3.28
CA ALA A 41 0.39 54.04 3.13
C ALA A 41 1.24 53.25 2.13
N GLU A 42 1.97 53.97 1.27
CA GLU A 42 2.77 53.40 0.17
C GLU A 42 3.78 52.33 0.67
N LEU A 43 4.45 52.60 1.79
CA LEU A 43 5.34 51.66 2.49
C LEU A 43 4.67 50.31 2.83
N LEU A 44 3.36 50.30 3.13
CA LEU A 44 2.62 49.05 3.40
C LEU A 44 2.38 48.27 2.10
N LEU A 45 2.11 48.97 0.99
CA LEU A 45 1.97 48.36 -0.34
C LEU A 45 3.30 47.78 -0.82
N GLU A 46 4.41 48.50 -0.63
CA GLU A 46 5.78 47.99 -0.86
C GLU A 46 6.04 46.72 -0.06
N GLN A 47 5.82 46.75 1.27
CA GLN A 47 6.08 45.61 2.16
C GLN A 47 5.21 44.38 1.82
N LEU A 48 3.95 44.57 1.43
CA LEU A 48 3.09 43.51 0.93
C LEU A 48 3.58 42.96 -0.43
N SER A 49 4.08 43.83 -1.31
CA SER A 49 4.61 43.43 -2.61
C SER A 49 5.89 42.58 -2.48
N ALA A 50 6.80 42.98 -1.56
CA ALA A 50 8.02 42.27 -1.24
C ALA A 50 7.72 40.92 -0.58
N TYR A 51 6.89 40.89 0.46
CA TYR A 51 6.47 39.65 1.12
C TYR A 51 5.87 38.63 0.13
N ARG A 52 5.07 39.10 -0.84
CA ARG A 52 4.51 38.26 -1.92
C ARG A 52 5.60 37.71 -2.85
N GLN A 53 6.61 38.51 -3.22
CA GLN A 53 7.73 38.07 -4.05
C GLN A 53 8.63 37.06 -3.31
N GLU A 54 8.95 37.33 -2.04
CA GLU A 54 9.71 36.44 -1.16
C GLU A 54 9.00 35.08 -1.00
N PHE A 55 7.68 35.08 -0.75
CA PHE A 55 6.88 33.86 -0.66
C PHE A 55 6.85 33.09 -1.99
N ALA A 56 6.70 33.76 -3.13
CA ALA A 56 6.75 33.11 -4.45
C ALA A 56 8.13 32.46 -4.71
N ALA A 57 9.22 33.17 -4.40
CA ALA A 57 10.57 32.63 -4.53
C ALA A 57 10.81 31.43 -3.59
N LEU A 58 10.32 31.48 -2.34
CA LEU A 58 10.40 30.38 -1.40
C LEU A 58 9.59 29.15 -1.88
N ARG A 59 8.36 29.38 -2.33
CA ARG A 59 7.47 28.37 -2.91
C ARG A 59 8.13 27.65 -4.08
N ASP A 60 8.73 28.40 -5.00
CA ASP A 60 9.30 27.84 -6.22
C ASP A 60 10.63 27.11 -5.94
N GLN A 61 11.43 27.58 -4.97
CA GLN A 61 12.60 26.84 -4.46
C GLN A 61 12.20 25.53 -3.75
N ALA A 62 11.14 25.54 -2.94
CA ALA A 62 10.60 24.33 -2.32
C ALA A 62 10.02 23.35 -3.35
N ARG A 63 9.36 23.87 -4.39
CA ARG A 63 8.85 23.07 -5.51
C ARG A 63 9.96 22.38 -6.30
N GLU A 64 11.09 23.06 -6.51
CA GLU A 64 12.24 22.48 -7.22
C GLU A 64 12.88 21.33 -6.42
N LEU A 65 13.08 21.50 -5.12
CA LEU A 65 13.55 20.43 -4.24
C LEU A 65 12.56 19.26 -4.15
N ALA A 66 11.25 19.52 -4.14
CA ALA A 66 10.24 18.48 -4.12
C ALA A 66 10.25 17.57 -5.37
N LYS A 67 10.78 18.03 -6.52
CA LYS A 67 10.95 17.21 -7.73
C LYS A 67 12.01 16.11 -7.56
N SER A 68 12.99 16.25 -6.66
CA SER A 68 14.02 15.23 -6.45
C SER A 68 13.58 14.08 -5.55
N LEU A 69 12.31 14.06 -5.12
CA LEU A 69 11.76 13.03 -4.24
C LEU A 69 11.29 11.80 -5.03
N PRO A 70 11.67 10.57 -4.64
CA PRO A 70 11.28 9.34 -5.35
C PRO A 70 9.78 9.02 -5.24
N LYS A 71 9.06 9.66 -4.31
CA LYS A 71 7.60 9.65 -4.21
C LYS A 71 7.13 11.06 -3.80
N PRO A 72 6.43 11.81 -4.68
CA PRO A 72 6.18 13.23 -4.45
C PRO A 72 5.05 13.49 -3.42
N PRO A 73 5.31 14.20 -2.31
CA PRO A 73 4.30 14.76 -1.42
C PRO A 73 3.83 16.13 -1.95
N MET A 74 3.60 16.24 -3.26
CA MET A 74 3.29 17.51 -3.91
C MET A 74 1.78 17.76 -3.94
N PRO A 75 1.23 18.73 -3.17
CA PRO A 75 -0.06 19.29 -3.51
C PRO A 75 0.01 19.92 -4.92
N PRO A 76 -1.08 19.90 -5.72
CA PRO A 76 -1.06 20.38 -7.10
C PRO A 76 -0.69 21.86 -7.20
N GLN A 77 -0.94 22.64 -6.13
CA GLN A 77 -0.46 23.99 -5.93
C GLN A 77 0.00 24.15 -4.48
N ILE A 78 1.18 24.76 -4.28
CA ILE A 78 1.69 25.15 -2.97
C ILE A 78 1.15 26.57 -2.70
N THR A 79 0.14 26.71 -1.84
CA THR A 79 -0.59 27.99 -1.66
C THR A 79 -0.33 28.65 -0.31
N SER A 80 0.20 27.92 0.66
CA SER A 80 0.48 28.40 2.02
C SER A 80 1.90 28.11 2.49
N LEU A 81 2.33 28.82 3.55
CA LEU A 81 3.58 28.51 4.27
C LEU A 81 3.57 27.10 4.87
N LYS A 82 2.38 26.57 5.27
CA LYS A 82 2.30 25.21 5.84
C LYS A 82 2.50 24.13 4.76
N ASP A 83 2.14 24.39 3.51
CA ASP A 83 2.48 23.47 2.41
C ASP A 83 4.00 23.38 2.19
N ILE A 84 4.70 24.53 2.30
CA ILE A 84 6.16 24.59 2.22
C ILE A 84 6.81 23.89 3.43
N GLU A 85 6.28 24.10 4.63
CA GLU A 85 6.74 23.41 5.84
C GLU A 85 6.54 21.90 5.73
N ASN A 86 5.37 21.42 5.31
CA ASN A 86 5.08 20.00 5.10
C ASN A 86 6.00 19.37 4.03
N ILE A 87 6.34 20.13 2.98
CA ILE A 87 7.31 19.69 1.95
C ILE A 87 8.72 19.61 2.52
N LEU A 88 9.13 20.52 3.40
CA LEU A 88 10.42 20.47 4.09
C LEU A 88 10.48 19.33 5.12
N GLU A 89 9.43 19.13 5.91
CA GLU A 89 9.27 17.96 6.81
C GLU A 89 9.34 16.65 6.03
N ALA A 90 8.72 16.57 4.83
CA ALA A 90 8.80 15.38 3.97
C ALA A 90 10.16 15.23 3.26
N LEU A 91 10.83 16.32 2.89
CA LEU A 91 12.23 16.31 2.42
C LEU A 91 13.19 15.84 3.51
N GLU A 92 12.91 16.13 4.78
CA GLU A 92 13.69 15.66 5.93
C GLU A 92 13.40 14.18 6.22
N ALA A 93 12.13 13.76 6.24
CA ALA A 93 11.72 12.37 6.44
C ALA A 93 12.12 11.41 5.30
N SER A 94 12.32 11.91 4.08
CA SER A 94 12.89 11.15 2.95
C SER A 94 14.40 11.35 2.78
N GLY A 95 14.96 12.38 3.42
CA GLY A 95 16.34 12.84 3.25
C GLY A 95 17.36 12.23 4.22
N ALA A 96 16.93 11.33 5.10
CA ALA A 96 17.78 10.33 5.76
C ALA A 96 16.90 9.21 6.34
N PRO A 97 17.03 7.94 5.92
CA PRO A 97 16.52 6.84 6.72
C PRO A 97 17.28 6.83 8.05
N SER A 98 16.56 6.84 9.17
CA SER A 98 17.19 7.12 10.46
C SER A 98 18.21 6.03 10.83
N VAL A 99 19.33 6.43 11.46
CA VAL A 99 20.33 5.47 11.99
C VAL A 99 19.66 4.46 12.93
N GLY A 100 18.62 4.91 13.66
CA GLY A 100 17.78 4.10 14.53
C GLY A 100 16.96 3.01 13.82
N GLU A 101 16.52 3.18 12.57
CA GLU A 101 15.82 2.11 11.82
C GLU A 101 16.75 0.94 11.52
N ARG A 102 17.99 1.23 11.10
CA ARG A 102 19.04 0.22 10.91
C ARG A 102 19.39 -0.44 12.25
N GLU A 103 19.58 0.35 13.30
CA GLU A 103 19.92 -0.14 14.63
C GLU A 103 18.81 -1.05 15.21
N THR A 104 17.54 -0.71 14.96
CA THR A 104 16.38 -1.52 15.39
C THR A 104 16.34 -2.86 14.66
N ALA A 105 16.49 -2.87 13.33
CA ALA A 105 16.54 -4.12 12.58
C ALA A 105 17.75 -5.00 12.94
N LEU A 106 18.90 -4.40 13.25
CA LEU A 106 20.06 -5.12 13.77
C LEU A 106 19.81 -5.72 15.16
N LYS A 107 19.16 -4.99 16.07
CA LYS A 107 18.76 -5.51 17.40
C LYS A 107 17.79 -6.69 17.29
N ILE A 108 16.80 -6.63 16.39
CA ILE A 108 15.88 -7.75 16.12
C ILE A 108 16.65 -8.99 15.63
N LEU A 109 17.64 -8.81 14.76
CA LEU A 109 18.47 -9.92 14.30
C LEU A 109 19.41 -10.45 15.40
N ASP A 110 19.97 -9.59 16.24
CA ASP A 110 20.78 -10.00 17.39
C ASP A 110 19.96 -10.78 18.43
N GLN A 111 18.69 -10.42 18.65
CA GLN A 111 17.75 -11.21 19.45
C GLN A 111 17.50 -12.61 18.85
N VAL A 112 17.42 -12.74 17.52
CA VAL A 112 17.30 -14.06 16.85
C VAL A 112 18.57 -14.88 16.98
N LEU A 113 19.75 -14.25 16.92
CA LEU A 113 21.02 -14.95 17.10
C LEU A 113 21.22 -15.45 18.54
N ALA A 114 20.63 -14.76 19.52
CA ALA A 114 20.58 -15.15 20.93
C ALA A 114 19.55 -16.26 21.26
N ILE A 115 18.81 -16.79 20.27
CA ILE A 115 17.89 -17.92 20.53
C ILE A 115 18.67 -19.20 20.84
N ALA A 116 18.37 -19.84 21.97
CA ALA A 116 18.80 -21.19 22.34
C ALA A 116 17.62 -22.19 22.30
N HIS A 117 17.91 -23.49 22.27
CA HIS A 117 16.89 -24.55 22.42
C HIS A 117 17.17 -25.37 23.69
N SER A 118 16.21 -25.39 24.61
CA SER A 118 16.43 -25.79 26.01
C SER A 118 16.92 -27.24 26.19
N ASP A 119 16.49 -28.17 25.32
CA ASP A 119 16.87 -29.59 25.42
C ASP A 119 17.95 -30.04 24.41
N ASP A 120 18.35 -29.19 23.46
CA ASP A 120 19.24 -29.59 22.35
C ASP A 120 20.11 -28.41 21.88
N PRO A 121 21.36 -28.30 22.36
CA PRO A 121 22.28 -27.23 21.98
C PRO A 121 22.83 -27.36 20.55
N LYS A 122 22.43 -28.39 19.78
CA LYS A 122 22.82 -28.60 18.38
C LYS A 122 21.64 -28.64 17.41
N PHE A 123 20.43 -28.27 17.85
CA PHE A 123 19.18 -28.36 17.09
C PHE A 123 19.30 -27.76 15.67
N PRO A 124 19.43 -28.58 14.60
CA PRO A 124 19.87 -28.08 13.29
C PRO A 124 18.99 -27.00 12.66
N PRO A 125 17.63 -27.08 12.73
CA PRO A 125 16.76 -26.05 12.15
C PRO A 125 16.91 -24.65 12.77
N LEU A 126 17.48 -24.54 13.98
CA LEU A 126 17.78 -23.27 14.61
C LEU A 126 19.12 -22.70 14.12
N GLU A 127 20.15 -23.52 13.89
CA GLU A 127 21.40 -23.02 13.30
C GLU A 127 21.23 -22.64 11.83
N ASP A 128 20.35 -23.31 11.06
CA ASP A 128 19.94 -22.85 9.73
C ASP A 128 19.26 -21.47 9.76
N ALA A 129 18.36 -21.25 10.72
CA ALA A 129 17.69 -19.97 10.91
C ALA A 129 18.69 -18.87 11.34
N LYS A 130 19.63 -19.19 12.24
CA LYS A 130 20.72 -18.29 12.63
C LYS A 130 21.69 -18.01 11.48
N ALA A 131 22.01 -18.98 10.63
CA ALA A 131 22.85 -18.76 9.45
C ALA A 131 22.21 -17.74 8.50
N LYS A 132 20.90 -17.90 8.21
CA LYS A 132 20.11 -16.91 7.46
C LYS A 132 20.11 -15.53 8.15
N ALA A 133 20.02 -15.48 9.49
CA ALA A 133 20.04 -14.23 10.25
C ALA A 133 21.42 -13.54 10.24
N ARG A 134 22.52 -14.30 10.37
CA ARG A 134 23.91 -13.81 10.28
C ARG A 134 24.17 -13.13 8.93
N GLU A 135 23.72 -13.75 7.84
CA GLU A 135 23.87 -13.19 6.49
C GLU A 135 23.00 -11.94 6.28
N LEU A 136 21.73 -11.96 6.72
CA LEU A 136 20.87 -10.77 6.61
C LEU A 136 21.42 -9.60 7.44
N ARG A 137 21.96 -9.88 8.64
CA ARG A 137 22.65 -8.90 9.48
C ARG A 137 23.88 -8.32 8.78
N ARG A 138 24.67 -9.15 8.09
CA ARG A 138 25.83 -8.71 7.29
C ARG A 138 25.40 -7.76 6.19
N LEU A 139 24.35 -8.09 5.43
CA LEU A 139 23.82 -7.24 4.35
C LEU A 139 23.32 -5.89 4.87
N ILE A 140 22.59 -5.88 6.00
CA ILE A 140 22.08 -4.64 6.62
C ILE A 140 23.20 -3.78 7.22
N ALA A 141 24.22 -4.40 7.80
CA ALA A 141 25.40 -3.68 8.32
C ALA A 141 26.27 -3.07 7.20
N GLN A 142 26.40 -3.76 6.06
CA GLN A 142 27.25 -3.36 4.93
C GLN A 142 26.55 -2.47 3.89
N ALA A 143 25.22 -2.32 3.94
CA ALA A 143 24.48 -1.42 3.05
C ALA A 143 24.85 0.06 3.26
N PRO A 144 24.88 0.91 2.21
CA PRO A 144 25.01 2.36 2.38
C PRO A 144 23.81 2.94 3.12
N ALA A 145 23.94 4.13 3.72
CA ALA A 145 22.84 4.76 4.46
C ALA A 145 21.63 5.02 3.56
N ASP A 146 21.86 5.60 2.37
CA ASP A 146 20.82 6.09 1.45
C ASP A 146 20.03 4.98 0.73
N ALA A 147 20.36 3.70 0.94
CA ALA A 147 19.67 2.56 0.33
C ALA A 147 19.57 1.36 1.30
N LEU A 148 18.72 1.48 2.32
CA LEU A 148 18.37 0.36 3.19
C LEU A 148 17.64 -0.75 2.40
N PRO A 149 18.07 -2.03 2.49
CA PRO A 149 17.35 -3.13 1.86
C PRO A 149 15.92 -3.30 2.40
N GLN A 150 14.98 -3.71 1.54
CA GLN A 150 13.58 -3.97 1.90
C GLN A 150 13.37 -4.82 3.18
N PRO A 151 14.20 -5.85 3.49
CA PRO A 151 14.12 -6.55 4.77
C PRO A 151 14.22 -5.69 6.04
N VAL A 152 14.88 -4.52 6.00
CA VAL A 152 14.96 -3.62 7.17
C VAL A 152 13.57 -3.09 7.54
N GLN A 153 12.76 -2.75 6.55
CA GLN A 153 11.41 -2.25 6.74
C GLN A 153 10.49 -3.36 7.27
N THR A 154 10.53 -4.56 6.67
CA THR A 154 9.69 -5.68 7.14
C THR A 154 10.12 -6.24 8.50
N LEU A 155 11.40 -6.16 8.87
CA LEU A 155 11.87 -6.46 10.23
C LEU A 155 11.26 -5.50 11.24
N ASN A 156 11.31 -4.19 10.97
CA ASN A 156 10.79 -3.16 11.87
C ASN A 156 9.25 -3.13 11.94
N SER A 157 8.54 -3.48 10.86
CA SER A 157 7.07 -3.63 10.86
C SER A 157 6.58 -4.89 11.58
N GLY A 158 7.45 -5.89 11.79
CA GLY A 158 7.12 -7.17 12.40
C GLY A 158 6.67 -8.27 11.42
N ASP A 159 6.48 -7.94 10.14
CA ASP A 159 6.02 -8.87 9.10
C ASP A 159 7.12 -9.85 8.63
N HIS A 160 8.39 -9.56 8.91
CA HIS A 160 9.49 -10.46 8.56
C HIS A 160 9.45 -11.75 9.42
N PRO A 161 9.68 -12.94 8.84
CA PRO A 161 9.62 -14.22 9.57
C PRO A 161 10.55 -14.30 10.79
N PHE A 162 11.63 -13.50 10.86
CA PHE A 162 12.46 -13.39 12.07
C PHE A 162 11.75 -12.66 13.23
N ALA A 163 11.04 -11.56 12.96
CA ALA A 163 10.23 -10.88 13.97
C ALA A 163 9.01 -11.73 14.36
N GLY A 164 8.43 -12.45 13.40
CA GLY A 164 7.42 -13.47 13.67
C GLY A 164 7.92 -14.59 14.58
N LEU A 165 9.14 -15.11 14.36
CA LEU A 165 9.74 -16.14 15.23
C LEU A 165 9.94 -15.63 16.66
N LEU A 166 10.45 -14.40 16.85
CA LEU A 166 10.54 -13.79 18.19
C LEU A 166 9.16 -13.64 18.85
N THR A 167 8.14 -13.27 18.07
CA THR A 167 6.75 -13.15 18.54
C THR A 167 6.13 -14.50 18.91
N LEU A 168 6.54 -15.61 18.27
CA LEU A 168 6.13 -16.96 18.67
C LEU A 168 6.88 -17.46 19.92
N ILE A 169 8.09 -16.95 20.19
CA ILE A 169 8.89 -17.31 21.36
C ILE A 169 8.47 -16.52 22.61
N ASN A 170 8.13 -15.24 22.44
CA ASN A 170 7.67 -14.35 23.51
C ASN A 170 6.44 -13.55 23.05
N PRO A 171 5.23 -14.14 23.06
CA PRO A 171 4.03 -13.49 22.54
C PRO A 171 3.61 -12.29 23.42
N PRO A 172 3.32 -11.12 22.83
CA PRO A 172 2.84 -9.96 23.56
C PRO A 172 1.42 -10.22 24.11
N SER A 173 1.14 -9.70 25.30
CA SER A 173 -0.17 -9.78 25.94
C SER A 173 -1.27 -9.17 25.05
N GLY A 174 -2.20 -9.98 24.57
CA GLY A 174 -3.27 -9.57 23.65
C GLY A 174 -3.07 -9.94 22.18
N LEU A 175 -2.09 -10.78 21.85
CA LEU A 175 -2.02 -11.44 20.54
C LEU A 175 -3.24 -12.35 20.34
N SER A 176 -3.93 -12.24 19.19
CA SER A 176 -5.08 -13.10 18.85
C SER A 176 -4.66 -14.41 18.19
N ASP A 177 -5.49 -15.44 18.35
CA ASP A 177 -5.27 -16.79 17.79
C ASP A 177 -5.13 -16.77 16.26
N ASP A 178 -5.92 -15.95 15.55
CA ASP A 178 -5.80 -15.75 14.11
C ASP A 178 -4.41 -15.21 13.72
N ARG A 179 -3.91 -14.22 14.46
CA ARG A 179 -2.60 -13.61 14.21
C ARG A 179 -1.46 -14.57 14.58
N TRP A 180 -1.61 -15.36 15.63
CA TRP A 180 -0.71 -16.46 15.95
C TRP A 180 -0.68 -17.50 14.83
N GLY A 181 -1.83 -17.89 14.28
CA GLY A 181 -1.93 -18.80 13.13
C GLY A 181 -1.19 -18.30 11.89
N ILE A 182 -1.37 -17.02 11.53
CA ILE A 182 -0.66 -16.37 10.42
C ILE A 182 0.85 -16.37 10.66
N LEU A 183 1.31 -16.04 11.87
CA LEU A 183 2.74 -16.07 12.23
C LEU A 183 3.32 -17.50 12.19
N VAL A 184 2.56 -18.50 12.64
CA VAL A 184 2.92 -19.93 12.55
C VAL A 184 3.10 -20.35 11.09
N GLU A 185 2.24 -19.92 10.17
CA GLU A 185 2.40 -20.21 8.74
C GLU A 185 3.65 -19.54 8.15
N ILE A 186 3.83 -18.23 8.39
CA ILE A 186 4.96 -17.44 7.89
C ILE A 186 6.30 -18.03 8.36
N VAL A 187 6.43 -18.36 9.65
CA VAL A 187 7.65 -18.94 10.24
C VAL A 187 7.90 -20.36 9.71
N THR A 188 6.84 -21.17 9.55
CA THR A 188 6.94 -22.53 8.99
C THR A 188 7.39 -22.51 7.53
N ARG A 189 6.91 -21.55 6.74
CA ARG A 189 7.23 -21.39 5.30
C ARG A 189 8.64 -20.84 5.07
N ALA A 190 9.18 -20.03 5.99
CA ALA A 190 10.51 -19.41 5.86
C ALA A 190 11.67 -20.26 6.42
N PHE A 191 11.39 -21.07 7.46
CA PHE A 191 12.40 -21.90 8.13
C PHE A 191 12.06 -23.39 8.05
N SER A 192 11.28 -23.91 8.99
CA SER A 192 10.81 -25.30 9.01
C SER A 192 9.67 -25.50 10.00
N LYS A 193 8.84 -26.52 9.77
CA LYS A 193 7.81 -26.96 10.72
C LYS A 193 8.39 -27.34 12.09
N SER A 194 9.59 -27.92 12.13
CA SER A 194 10.27 -28.31 13.37
C SER A 194 10.63 -27.11 14.25
N LEU A 195 11.09 -26.01 13.66
CA LEU A 195 11.40 -24.78 14.40
C LEU A 195 10.13 -24.12 14.96
N THR A 196 9.06 -24.05 14.17
CA THR A 196 7.77 -23.51 14.63
C THR A 196 7.16 -24.35 15.76
N VAL A 197 7.29 -25.68 15.69
CA VAL A 197 6.83 -26.58 16.77
C VAL A 197 7.70 -26.46 18.02
N ALA A 198 9.00 -26.16 17.91
CA ALA A 198 9.84 -25.86 19.07
C ALA A 198 9.43 -24.53 19.75
N ALA A 199 9.18 -23.48 18.97
CA ALA A 199 8.67 -22.19 19.46
C ALA A 199 7.32 -22.35 20.18
N ALA A 200 6.33 -22.97 19.51
CA ALA A 200 4.99 -23.19 20.05
C ALA A 200 4.94 -24.17 21.26
N ARG A 201 6.05 -24.87 21.56
CA ARG A 201 6.22 -25.71 22.75
C ARG A 201 6.98 -25.01 23.89
N GLY A 202 7.37 -23.74 23.73
CA GLY A 202 8.17 -23.01 24.72
C GLY A 202 9.59 -23.57 24.91
N LYS A 203 10.12 -24.31 23.92
CA LYS A 203 11.45 -24.95 23.97
C LYS A 203 12.58 -24.08 23.42
N LEU A 204 12.26 -22.83 23.06
CA LEU A 204 13.22 -21.83 22.61
C LEU A 204 13.27 -20.68 23.63
N THR A 205 14.47 -20.31 24.06
CA THR A 205 14.73 -19.18 24.97
C THR A 205 15.59 -18.13 24.27
N ILE A 206 15.58 -16.88 24.75
CA ILE A 206 16.46 -15.81 24.23
C ILE A 206 17.50 -15.51 25.31
N ASP A 207 18.66 -16.15 25.21
CA ASP A 207 19.73 -15.99 26.19
C ASP A 207 20.55 -14.74 25.86
N MET A 208 20.18 -13.59 26.43
CA MET A 208 20.91 -12.31 26.30
C MET A 208 22.27 -12.31 27.06
N THR A 209 23.09 -13.33 26.85
CA THR A 209 24.51 -13.31 27.18
C THR A 209 25.26 -12.62 26.04
N ILE A 210 25.37 -11.30 26.13
CA ILE A 210 26.04 -10.47 25.11
C ILE A 210 27.49 -10.96 24.91
N PRO A 211 27.88 -11.45 23.72
CA PRO A 211 29.27 -11.70 23.40
C PRO A 211 29.91 -10.35 23.08
N SER A 212 30.37 -9.65 24.13
CA SER A 212 30.94 -8.31 24.02
C SER A 212 32.08 -8.29 23.01
N VAL A 213 31.93 -7.52 21.94
CA VAL A 213 32.95 -7.36 20.89
C VAL A 213 34.14 -6.59 21.45
N SER A 214 35.09 -7.32 22.04
CA SER A 214 36.25 -6.74 22.73
C SER A 214 37.23 -6.08 21.75
N THR A 215 37.12 -4.76 21.68
CA THR A 215 38.05 -3.83 21.00
C THR A 215 38.22 -2.62 21.91
N VAL A 216 39.43 -2.13 22.26
CA VAL A 216 40.82 -2.53 21.94
C VAL A 216 41.68 -2.32 23.18
N ALA A 217 42.69 -3.16 23.42
CA ALA A 217 43.84 -2.81 24.27
C ALA A 217 45.13 -3.49 23.76
N ASN A 218 46.21 -2.72 23.64
CA ASN A 218 47.51 -3.19 23.15
C ASN A 218 48.50 -3.35 24.33
N GLN A 219 49.13 -4.52 24.44
CA GLN A 219 50.47 -4.65 25.04
C GLN A 219 51.16 -5.95 24.62
N SER A 220 52.49 -5.92 24.62
CA SER A 220 53.37 -6.95 24.03
C SER A 220 53.97 -7.90 25.08
N THR A 221 54.72 -8.91 24.61
CA THR A 221 55.48 -9.93 25.38
C THR A 221 54.60 -11.03 26.03
N THR A 222 54.99 -12.31 26.10
CA THR A 222 56.27 -12.96 25.75
C THR A 222 56.12 -14.45 25.38
N ALA A 223 57.12 -15.01 24.68
CA ALA A 223 57.57 -16.41 24.68
C ALA A 223 56.68 -17.54 24.09
N THR A 224 57.27 -18.25 23.11
CA THR A 224 56.89 -19.57 22.57
C THR A 224 57.51 -20.69 23.43
N PRO A 225 56.83 -21.83 23.69
CA PRO A 225 56.98 -23.06 22.87
C PRO A 225 55.62 -23.53 22.30
N ALA A 226 55.47 -24.02 21.06
CA ALA A 226 56.12 -25.14 20.34
C ALA A 226 55.48 -26.54 20.67
N PRO A 227 55.10 -27.37 19.67
CA PRO A 227 54.11 -28.45 19.87
C PRO A 227 54.66 -29.89 19.76
N PRO A 228 53.87 -30.91 20.17
CA PRO A 228 54.00 -32.29 19.71
C PRO A 228 53.16 -32.56 18.43
N ALA A 229 53.58 -33.56 17.64
CA ALA A 229 53.04 -33.88 16.30
C ALA A 229 52.07 -35.11 16.33
N PRO A 230 51.31 -35.40 15.24
CA PRO A 230 50.20 -36.37 15.29
C PRO A 230 50.62 -37.84 15.08
N SER A 231 49.71 -38.76 15.40
CA SER A 231 49.81 -40.20 15.10
C SER A 231 48.65 -40.69 14.22
N LYS A 232 48.86 -41.84 13.55
CA LYS A 232 48.09 -42.34 12.39
C LYS A 232 47.10 -43.47 12.75
N GLN A 233 46.47 -44.04 11.71
CA GLN A 233 45.66 -45.28 11.64
C GLN A 233 44.14 -45.08 11.88
N ASN A 234 43.23 -45.74 11.14
CA ASN A 234 43.38 -46.45 9.85
C ASN A 234 42.03 -46.51 9.11
N PHE A 235 42.04 -46.52 7.77
CA PHE A 235 40.89 -46.91 6.94
C PHE A 235 41.19 -48.26 6.25
N PRO A 236 40.18 -49.12 6.04
CA PRO A 236 40.18 -50.12 4.98
C PRO A 236 39.29 -49.70 3.79
N GLU A 237 39.70 -50.05 2.58
CA GLU A 237 38.95 -49.79 1.34
C GLU A 237 38.07 -50.97 0.90
N VAL A 238 36.98 -50.62 0.20
CA VAL A 238 36.42 -51.28 -1.00
C VAL A 238 36.24 -52.80 -1.03
N LEU A 239 35.00 -53.21 -1.32
CA LEU A 239 34.73 -54.25 -2.32
C LEU A 239 33.47 -53.88 -3.12
N ILE A 240 33.61 -53.71 -4.44
CA ILE A 240 32.49 -53.53 -5.38
C ILE A 240 32.35 -54.80 -6.19
N LEU A 241 31.14 -55.37 -6.21
CA LEU A 241 30.70 -56.28 -7.26
C LEU A 241 29.26 -55.93 -7.66
N SER A 242 29.01 -55.90 -8.96
CA SER A 242 27.69 -55.79 -9.57
C SER A 242 27.38 -57.10 -10.28
N GLU A 243 26.11 -57.54 -10.28
CA GLU A 243 25.37 -57.90 -11.50
C GLU A 243 23.92 -58.33 -11.16
N ALA A 244 23.12 -58.59 -12.20
CA ALA A 244 21.69 -58.93 -12.11
C ALA A 244 21.41 -60.35 -12.61
N GLY A 245 20.33 -60.97 -12.14
CA GLY A 245 19.86 -62.30 -12.55
C GLY A 245 18.44 -62.57 -12.04
N THR A 246 17.70 -63.47 -12.71
CA THR A 246 16.23 -63.52 -12.61
C THR A 246 15.67 -64.96 -12.67
N VAL A 247 14.42 -65.13 -12.20
CA VAL A 247 13.45 -66.24 -12.45
C VAL A 247 13.45 -67.47 -11.50
N GLY A 248 12.24 -67.77 -10.97
CA GLY A 248 11.77 -69.11 -10.61
C GLY A 248 11.93 -69.52 -9.14
N ASN A 249 10.97 -70.18 -8.47
CA ASN A 249 9.64 -70.68 -8.88
C ASN A 249 8.72 -70.84 -7.64
N ALA A 250 7.40 -71.02 -7.82
CA ALA A 250 6.44 -71.32 -6.74
C ALA A 250 6.32 -72.86 -6.51
N PRO A 251 5.67 -73.34 -5.41
CA PRO A 251 4.20 -73.39 -5.38
C PRO A 251 3.52 -73.07 -4.02
N GLN A 252 2.19 -72.86 -4.08
CA GLN A 252 1.24 -72.92 -2.94
C GLN A 252 0.31 -74.14 -3.08
N PRO A 253 -0.26 -74.64 -1.97
CA PRO A 253 -1.73 -74.64 -1.75
C PRO A 253 -2.08 -74.27 -0.27
N GLU A 254 -3.31 -74.21 0.29
CA GLU A 254 -4.74 -74.01 -0.11
C GLU A 254 -5.54 -73.91 1.21
N GLU A 255 -6.72 -73.29 1.37
CA GLU A 255 -7.46 -72.28 0.58
C GLU A 255 -7.86 -71.15 1.57
N SER A 256 -9.08 -70.67 1.92
CA SER A 256 -10.48 -70.62 1.41
C SER A 256 -11.01 -69.22 1.83
N VAL A 257 -11.79 -68.41 1.08
CA VAL A 257 -13.01 -68.55 0.25
C VAL A 257 -14.33 -68.38 1.03
N LEU A 258 -14.99 -67.23 0.82
CA LEU A 258 -16.41 -67.13 0.44
C LEU A 258 -16.81 -65.74 -0.10
N LYS A 259 -17.81 -65.72 -1.00
CA LYS A 259 -18.34 -64.59 -1.81
C LYS A 259 -19.60 -65.10 -2.55
N PRO A 260 -20.41 -64.27 -3.24
CA PRO A 260 -21.01 -62.98 -2.89
C PRO A 260 -22.55 -63.18 -2.68
N PRO A 261 -23.48 -62.29 -3.13
CA PRO A 261 -23.77 -62.08 -4.56
C PRO A 261 -23.90 -60.59 -4.96
N ILE A 262 -24.21 -60.34 -6.25
CA ILE A 262 -24.36 -59.00 -6.87
C ILE A 262 -25.77 -58.89 -7.46
N THR A 263 -26.40 -57.71 -7.35
CA THR A 263 -27.54 -57.31 -8.19
C THR A 263 -27.34 -55.88 -8.70
N GLN A 264 -27.48 -55.65 -10.00
CA GLN A 264 -27.44 -54.32 -10.62
C GLN A 264 -28.86 -53.74 -10.74
N ILE A 265 -29.09 -52.46 -10.38
CA ILE A 265 -30.15 -51.63 -10.99
C ILE A 265 -29.65 -50.17 -11.16
N ASN A 266 -29.61 -49.75 -12.42
CA ASN A 266 -29.76 -48.41 -13.02
C ASN A 266 -29.58 -47.10 -12.21
N SER A 267 -28.73 -46.22 -12.76
CA SER A 267 -28.88 -44.75 -12.77
C SER A 267 -29.91 -44.32 -13.86
N PRO A 268 -30.37 -43.05 -14.01
CA PRO A 268 -29.78 -41.79 -13.51
C PRO A 268 -30.75 -40.80 -12.85
N ASP A 269 -30.23 -39.67 -12.38
CA ASP A 269 -30.66 -38.36 -12.91
C ASP A 269 -29.63 -37.26 -12.56
N VAL A 270 -29.21 -36.49 -13.57
CA VAL A 270 -28.31 -35.33 -13.41
C VAL A 270 -28.89 -34.18 -14.24
N ILE A 271 -29.38 -33.13 -13.58
CA ILE A 271 -29.94 -31.96 -14.26
C ILE A 271 -28.78 -31.08 -14.75
N ILE A 272 -28.54 -31.13 -16.05
CA ILE A 272 -27.59 -30.25 -16.75
C ILE A 272 -28.31 -28.94 -17.12
N LEU A 273 -27.71 -27.80 -16.76
CA LEU A 273 -27.96 -26.53 -17.45
C LEU A 273 -26.83 -26.32 -18.46
N PRO A 274 -27.14 -26.03 -19.75
CA PRO A 274 -26.16 -26.11 -20.81
C PRO A 274 -25.19 -24.91 -20.83
N SER A 275 -23.90 -25.21 -20.99
CA SER A 275 -22.95 -24.22 -21.52
C SER A 275 -23.27 -23.93 -22.99
N TYR A 276 -23.12 -22.68 -23.42
CA TYR A 276 -23.21 -22.30 -24.83
C TYR A 276 -21.85 -22.48 -25.51
N GLU A 277 -21.85 -23.00 -26.73
CA GLU A 277 -20.65 -23.40 -27.48
C GLU A 277 -20.44 -22.49 -28.71
N GLU A 278 -19.20 -22.14 -29.05
CA GLU A 278 -18.91 -21.21 -30.15
C GLU A 278 -19.04 -21.86 -31.54
N PRO A 279 -19.64 -21.19 -32.55
CA PRO A 279 -19.68 -21.70 -33.92
C PRO A 279 -18.31 -21.67 -34.63
N PRO A 280 -17.97 -22.70 -35.46
CA PRO A 280 -16.67 -22.82 -36.12
C PRO A 280 -16.49 -21.91 -37.35
N LYS A 281 -15.26 -21.88 -37.89
CA LYS A 281 -14.82 -21.02 -39.01
C LYS A 281 -14.34 -21.82 -40.25
N GLN A 282 -14.43 -21.15 -41.42
CA GLN A 282 -13.74 -21.44 -42.71
C GLN A 282 -14.21 -22.69 -43.49
N PRO A 283 -13.88 -22.85 -44.80
CA PRO A 283 -13.06 -22.00 -45.71
C PRO A 283 -13.72 -21.61 -47.07
N GLY A 284 -13.00 -20.86 -47.92
CA GLY A 284 -12.95 -21.18 -49.38
C GLY A 284 -13.61 -20.26 -50.44
N THR A 285 -13.03 -19.10 -50.72
CA THR A 285 -12.86 -18.45 -52.07
C THR A 285 -13.89 -18.63 -53.22
N SER A 286 -14.38 -17.50 -53.76
CA SER A 286 -14.14 -17.07 -55.16
C SER A 286 -14.69 -15.65 -55.46
N GLN A 287 -14.18 -15.00 -56.51
CA GLN A 287 -14.45 -13.61 -56.92
C GLN A 287 -14.56 -13.55 -58.46
N PRO A 288 -15.38 -12.66 -59.07
CA PRO A 288 -14.90 -11.30 -59.45
C PRO A 288 -16.02 -10.22 -59.49
N ALA A 289 -15.86 -8.96 -59.92
CA ALA A 289 -14.81 -7.94 -59.73
C ALA A 289 -15.28 -6.60 -60.38
N LYS A 290 -15.09 -5.45 -59.72
CA LYS A 290 -15.07 -4.06 -60.24
C LYS A 290 -14.64 -3.16 -59.06
N VAL A 291 -13.46 -2.53 -59.02
CA VAL A 291 -12.95 -1.39 -59.83
C VAL A 291 -13.78 -0.11 -59.57
N ALA A 292 -13.25 1.03 -59.10
CA ALA A 292 -11.94 1.40 -58.50
C ALA A 292 -12.11 2.82 -57.83
N GLU A 293 -11.14 3.57 -57.26
CA GLU A 293 -9.67 3.46 -57.13
C GLU A 293 -9.17 3.50 -55.63
N PRO A 294 -8.45 4.50 -55.04
CA PRO A 294 -7.36 4.13 -54.10
C PRO A 294 -7.33 4.80 -52.71
N LEU A 295 -7.05 4.01 -51.68
CA LEU A 295 -6.43 4.46 -50.43
C LEU A 295 -4.99 3.91 -50.36
N VAL A 296 -4.00 4.79 -50.37
CA VAL A 296 -2.57 4.42 -50.29
C VAL A 296 -2.09 4.59 -48.85
N PHE A 297 -1.38 3.58 -48.33
CA PHE A 297 -0.71 3.61 -47.03
C PHE A 297 0.73 3.10 -47.17
N GLY A 298 1.67 3.75 -46.48
CA GLY A 298 3.10 3.45 -46.51
C GLY A 298 3.94 4.74 -46.64
N SER A 299 4.98 4.99 -45.84
CA SER A 299 5.58 4.17 -44.78
C SER A 299 6.18 5.05 -43.67
N MET A 300 6.46 4.45 -42.50
CA MET A 300 7.05 5.10 -41.32
C MET A 300 8.52 5.53 -41.57
N PRO A 301 9.08 6.38 -40.68
CA PRO A 301 9.88 5.79 -39.60
C PRO A 301 9.48 6.24 -38.17
N LEU A 302 10.20 5.68 -37.19
CA LEU A 302 9.90 5.64 -35.76
C LEU A 302 10.03 7.00 -35.03
N SER A 303 9.16 7.24 -34.03
CA SER A 303 9.61 7.65 -32.68
C SER A 303 8.48 7.60 -31.62
N GLU A 304 8.76 6.93 -30.49
CA GLU A 304 8.18 7.09 -29.13
C GLU A 304 6.65 7.04 -28.89
N GLN A 305 6.26 6.12 -28.00
CA GLN A 305 4.90 5.99 -27.48
C GLN A 305 4.59 7.07 -26.43
N LYS A 306 3.49 7.81 -26.63
CA LYS A 306 2.97 8.76 -25.64
C LYS A 306 1.60 8.29 -25.15
N ASN A 307 1.45 8.04 -23.85
CA ASN A 307 0.14 7.79 -23.23
C ASN A 307 -0.81 8.96 -23.55
N PRO A 308 -2.07 8.68 -23.92
CA PRO A 308 -3.03 9.73 -24.27
C PRO A 308 -3.34 10.60 -23.04
N SER A 309 -3.20 11.91 -23.21
CA SER A 309 -3.74 12.89 -22.26
C SER A 309 -5.27 12.78 -22.20
N PRO A 310 -5.92 13.11 -21.07
CA PRO A 310 -7.38 13.10 -20.99
C PRO A 310 -7.99 14.06 -22.03
N PRO A 311 -9.14 13.72 -22.65
CA PRO A 311 -9.76 14.52 -23.69
C PRO A 311 -10.20 15.89 -23.16
N THR A 312 -10.02 16.92 -23.97
CA THR A 312 -10.27 18.32 -23.58
C THR A 312 -11.76 18.69 -23.70
N VAL A 313 -12.35 19.06 -22.57
CA VAL A 313 -13.56 19.91 -22.41
C VAL A 313 -14.72 19.64 -23.39
N GLY A 314 -15.60 18.72 -23.00
CA GLY A 314 -17.04 18.91 -23.23
C GLY A 314 -17.65 19.70 -22.06
N GLU A 315 -18.78 20.37 -22.26
CA GLU A 315 -19.43 21.20 -21.24
C GLU A 315 -19.82 20.38 -19.99
N SER A 316 -19.13 20.59 -18.87
CA SER A 316 -19.35 19.84 -17.64
C SER A 316 -20.60 20.32 -16.90
N GLN A 317 -21.75 19.73 -17.24
CA GLN A 317 -22.99 19.89 -16.48
C GLN A 317 -22.79 19.34 -15.06
N GLY A 318 -23.08 20.18 -14.07
CA GLY A 318 -22.51 20.02 -12.73
C GLY A 318 -23.16 18.93 -11.88
N LEU A 319 -22.32 18.33 -11.04
CA LEU A 319 -22.75 17.68 -9.80
C LEU A 319 -22.35 18.59 -8.63
N LYS A 320 -23.08 18.51 -7.53
CA LYS A 320 -22.60 18.93 -6.21
C LYS A 320 -22.63 17.74 -5.26
N VAL A 321 -21.56 17.57 -4.50
CA VAL A 321 -21.41 16.51 -3.51
C VAL A 321 -21.26 17.15 -2.14
N LEU A 322 -22.25 16.96 -1.26
CA LEU A 322 -22.12 17.25 0.17
C LEU A 322 -21.56 16.01 0.86
N VAL A 323 -20.54 16.18 1.71
CA VAL A 323 -19.92 15.09 2.48
C VAL A 323 -19.81 15.50 3.94
N HIS A 324 -20.26 14.65 4.86
CA HIS A 324 -19.92 14.77 6.28
C HIS A 324 -18.60 14.06 6.54
N ILE A 325 -17.56 14.85 6.80
CA ILE A 325 -16.21 14.37 7.11
C ILE A 325 -16.02 14.43 8.62
N GLU A 326 -15.51 13.34 9.21
CA GLU A 326 -15.17 13.27 10.64
C GLU A 326 -14.44 14.53 11.12
N ARG A 327 -14.84 15.05 12.29
CA ARG A 327 -14.28 16.25 12.96
C ARG A 327 -14.29 17.57 12.17
N LEU A 328 -14.61 17.56 10.87
CA LEU A 328 -14.75 18.75 10.03
C LEU A 328 -16.21 19.12 9.79
N GLY A 329 -17.12 18.14 9.83
CA GLY A 329 -18.54 18.30 9.54
C GLY A 329 -18.86 18.31 8.05
N ASP A 330 -20.02 18.84 7.70
CA ASP A 330 -20.48 18.96 6.30
C ASP A 330 -19.54 19.87 5.48
N ARG A 331 -19.16 19.41 4.29
CA ARG A 331 -18.47 20.18 3.25
C ARG A 331 -19.15 19.96 1.91
N LEU A 332 -19.17 20.99 1.08
CA LEU A 332 -19.78 20.98 -0.25
C LEU A 332 -18.70 21.10 -1.31
N PHE A 333 -18.73 20.20 -2.29
CA PHE A 333 -17.74 20.07 -3.36
C PHE A 333 -18.44 20.12 -4.73
N GLY A 334 -17.72 20.58 -5.75
CA GLY A 334 -18.21 20.73 -7.12
C GLY A 334 -18.09 19.47 -7.99
N HIS A 335 -18.43 19.64 -9.27
CA HIS A 335 -18.27 18.61 -10.30
C HIS A 335 -16.80 18.25 -10.48
N ASP A 336 -16.49 16.94 -10.54
CA ASP A 336 -15.13 16.40 -10.70
C ASP A 336 -14.13 16.85 -9.60
N GLU A 337 -14.61 17.45 -8.51
CA GLU A 337 -13.80 17.77 -7.34
C GLU A 337 -13.62 16.51 -6.47
N PHE A 338 -12.49 16.44 -5.76
CA PHE A 338 -12.26 15.38 -4.78
C PHE A 338 -12.94 15.74 -3.45
N ALA A 339 -14.10 15.15 -3.21
CA ALA A 339 -14.95 15.36 -2.06
C ALA A 339 -14.51 14.49 -0.87
N GLY A 340 -13.73 15.07 0.06
CA GLY A 340 -13.23 14.38 1.24
C GLY A 340 -11.80 14.79 1.62
N THR A 341 -11.00 13.83 2.08
CA THR A 341 -9.56 14.02 2.33
C THR A 341 -8.75 12.82 1.83
N ARG A 342 -7.49 13.05 1.43
CA ARG A 342 -6.49 11.99 1.24
C ARG A 342 -5.44 12.11 2.34
N GLY A 343 -5.09 11.00 2.98
CA GLY A 343 -3.98 10.91 3.93
C GLY A 343 -4.13 11.72 5.23
N LYS A 344 -5.32 12.27 5.52
CA LYS A 344 -5.62 12.95 6.80
C LYS A 344 -6.25 12.03 7.85
N ALA A 345 -6.44 10.75 7.51
CA ALA A 345 -7.05 9.72 8.36
C ALA A 345 -8.47 10.07 8.85
N LEU A 346 -9.22 10.88 8.07
CA LEU A 346 -10.60 11.27 8.35
C LEU A 346 -11.57 10.45 7.50
N ARG A 347 -12.51 9.76 8.14
CA ARG A 347 -13.59 9.04 7.43
C ARG A 347 -14.63 10.00 6.85
N ILE A 348 -15.28 9.56 5.78
CA ILE A 348 -16.64 9.93 5.45
C ILE A 348 -17.60 9.17 6.39
N GLU A 349 -18.52 9.89 7.03
CA GLU A 349 -19.62 9.30 7.80
C GLU A 349 -20.95 9.29 7.02
N GLY A 350 -21.05 10.14 5.99
CA GLY A 350 -22.20 10.23 5.09
C GLY A 350 -22.03 11.28 3.99
N PHE A 351 -22.91 11.26 2.99
CA PHE A 351 -22.90 12.18 1.86
C PHE A 351 -24.31 12.39 1.26
N ALA A 352 -24.45 13.44 0.43
CA ALA A 352 -25.59 13.65 -0.46
C ALA A 352 -25.10 14.18 -1.82
N ILE A 353 -25.75 13.80 -2.92
CA ILE A 353 -25.35 14.24 -4.27
C ILE A 353 -26.55 14.89 -4.96
N ASN A 354 -26.31 16.02 -5.62
CA ASN A 354 -27.25 16.74 -6.48
C ASN A 354 -26.69 16.87 -7.90
N ILE A 355 -27.59 16.85 -8.90
CA ILE A 355 -27.30 17.35 -10.26
C ILE A 355 -27.64 18.85 -10.27
N GLU A 356 -26.65 19.71 -10.46
CA GLU A 356 -26.78 21.17 -10.40
C GLU A 356 -25.91 21.87 -11.47
N PRO A 357 -26.49 22.55 -12.47
CA PRO A 357 -27.93 22.78 -12.66
C PRO A 357 -28.71 21.48 -12.96
N PRO A 358 -29.95 21.32 -12.46
CA PRO A 358 -30.76 20.13 -12.70
C PRO A 358 -31.00 19.87 -14.18
N ILE A 359 -30.83 18.63 -14.62
CA ILE A 359 -31.08 18.18 -16.00
C ILE A 359 -32.49 17.57 -16.06
N PRO A 360 -33.49 18.20 -16.72
CA PRO A 360 -34.87 17.72 -16.68
C PRO A 360 -35.01 16.30 -17.25
N GLY A 361 -35.61 15.39 -16.47
CA GLY A 361 -35.73 13.97 -16.82
C GLY A 361 -34.52 13.10 -16.44
N LEU A 362 -33.49 13.65 -15.80
CA LEU A 362 -32.37 12.91 -15.23
C LEU A 362 -32.31 13.13 -13.71
N SER A 363 -32.07 12.05 -12.97
CA SER A 363 -31.83 12.03 -11.54
C SER A 363 -30.79 10.96 -11.22
N LEU A 364 -30.47 10.78 -9.94
CA LEU A 364 -29.60 9.72 -9.44
C LEU A 364 -30.06 9.20 -8.09
N GLU A 365 -29.56 8.03 -7.72
CA GLU A 365 -29.70 7.46 -6.39
C GLU A 365 -28.42 6.71 -5.99
N TYR A 366 -28.18 6.60 -4.69
CA TYR A 366 -26.95 6.04 -4.13
C TYR A 366 -27.22 5.16 -2.91
N MET A 367 -26.39 4.13 -2.74
CA MET A 367 -26.36 3.29 -1.54
C MET A 367 -24.94 3.27 -0.95
N GLY A 368 -24.80 2.89 0.32
CA GLY A 368 -23.53 2.81 1.02
C GLY A 368 -23.45 1.60 1.94
N HIS A 369 -22.24 1.19 2.31
CA HIS A 369 -21.99 0.23 3.38
C HIS A 369 -21.46 0.97 4.60
N LEU A 370 -22.15 0.83 5.73
CA LEU A 370 -21.85 1.54 6.98
C LEU A 370 -21.52 0.54 8.11
N GLU A 371 -20.52 0.86 8.92
CA GLU A 371 -20.04 0.01 10.02
C GLU A 371 -21.17 -0.45 10.98
N GLY A 372 -21.39 -1.76 11.06
CA GLY A 372 -22.40 -2.35 11.95
C GLY A 372 -23.85 -2.02 11.59
N ILE A 373 -24.08 -1.49 10.38
CA ILE A 373 -25.40 -1.30 9.77
C ILE A 373 -25.51 -2.15 8.50
N GLY A 374 -24.41 -2.26 7.73
CA GLY A 374 -24.36 -2.98 6.46
C GLY A 374 -24.72 -2.09 5.28
N ASP A 375 -25.22 -2.71 4.20
CA ASP A 375 -25.71 -2.03 3.00
C ASP A 375 -27.00 -1.26 3.28
N THR A 376 -27.03 0.03 2.98
CA THR A 376 -28.24 0.86 3.08
C THR A 376 -29.20 0.58 1.91
N PRO A 377 -30.49 0.93 2.07
CA PRO A 377 -31.37 1.17 0.92
C PRO A 377 -30.78 2.20 -0.05
N TRP A 378 -31.25 2.16 -1.31
CA TRP A 378 -30.98 3.22 -2.27
C TRP A 378 -31.66 4.52 -1.83
N THR A 379 -30.86 5.58 -1.75
CA THR A 379 -31.23 6.91 -1.27
C THR A 379 -31.30 7.85 -2.48
N PRO A 380 -32.43 8.55 -2.70
CA PRO A 380 -32.59 9.40 -3.88
C PRO A 380 -31.77 10.69 -3.79
N GLN A 381 -31.51 11.31 -4.95
CA GLN A 381 -30.79 12.58 -5.11
C GLN A 381 -31.16 13.62 -4.02
N GLY A 382 -30.13 14.26 -3.44
CA GLY A 382 -30.26 15.30 -2.43
C GLY A 382 -30.55 14.82 -1.01
N GLN A 383 -31.00 13.59 -0.80
CA GLN A 383 -31.19 13.03 0.55
C GLN A 383 -29.86 12.56 1.14
N PHE A 384 -29.66 12.77 2.44
CA PHE A 384 -28.39 12.44 3.09
C PHE A 384 -28.33 10.95 3.45
N LEU A 385 -27.34 10.25 2.87
CA LEU A 385 -26.99 8.89 3.20
C LEU A 385 -25.88 8.88 4.25
N GLY A 386 -26.02 8.07 5.31
CA GLY A 386 -24.99 7.89 6.32
C GLY A 386 -25.42 8.38 7.70
N THR A 387 -24.44 8.72 8.54
CA THR A 387 -24.65 9.29 9.87
C THR A 387 -23.94 10.62 10.01
N ARG A 388 -24.34 11.43 11.00
CA ARG A 388 -23.59 12.61 11.45
C ARG A 388 -23.34 12.47 12.94
N GLY A 389 -22.08 12.42 13.37
CA GLY A 389 -21.72 12.38 14.80
C GLY A 389 -21.94 11.04 15.51
N SER A 390 -22.55 10.05 14.86
CA SER A 390 -22.63 8.67 15.37
C SER A 390 -21.33 7.87 15.16
N GLY A 391 -20.30 8.48 14.57
CA GLY A 391 -18.95 7.89 14.43
C GLY A 391 -18.83 6.76 13.41
N LYS A 392 -19.90 6.38 12.70
CA LYS A 392 -19.91 5.23 11.79
C LYS A 392 -19.13 5.55 10.52
N ARG A 393 -18.09 4.76 10.23
CA ARG A 393 -17.41 4.82 8.93
C ARG A 393 -18.29 4.26 7.82
N MET A 394 -18.18 4.89 6.66
CA MET A 394 -18.52 4.29 5.38
C MET A 394 -17.35 3.43 4.90
N GLU A 395 -17.61 2.21 4.43
CA GLU A 395 -16.58 1.31 3.88
C GLU A 395 -16.61 1.23 2.33
N GLY A 396 -17.75 1.61 1.73
CA GLY A 396 -17.92 1.77 0.28
C GLY A 396 -19.32 2.23 -0.09
N PHE A 397 -19.56 2.52 -1.37
CA PHE A 397 -20.81 3.06 -1.90
C PHE A 397 -21.03 2.70 -3.37
N ALA A 398 -22.26 2.85 -3.86
CA ALA A 398 -22.61 2.76 -5.28
C ALA A 398 -23.57 3.89 -5.67
N ILE A 399 -23.46 4.37 -6.91
CA ILE A 399 -24.26 5.48 -7.47
C ILE A 399 -24.79 5.06 -8.84
N ARG A 400 -26.09 5.21 -9.09
CA ARG A 400 -26.71 4.94 -10.39
C ARG A 400 -27.63 6.08 -10.84
N LEU A 401 -27.80 6.21 -12.14
CA LEU A 401 -28.69 7.20 -12.75
C LEU A 401 -30.12 6.69 -12.83
N THR A 402 -31.08 7.60 -12.68
CA THR A 402 -32.52 7.33 -12.71
C THR A 402 -33.27 8.40 -13.51
N GLY A 403 -34.55 8.16 -13.80
CA GLY A 403 -35.36 9.01 -14.66
C GLY A 403 -35.18 8.71 -16.16
N GLU A 404 -36.07 9.29 -16.97
CA GLU A 404 -36.23 9.03 -18.40
C GLU A 404 -34.91 9.12 -19.19
N LYS A 405 -34.05 10.09 -18.87
CA LYS A 405 -32.79 10.36 -19.58
C LYS A 405 -31.58 9.62 -19.01
N ALA A 406 -31.73 8.76 -18.00
CA ALA A 406 -30.62 7.94 -17.48
C ALA A 406 -29.92 7.13 -18.58
N HIS A 407 -30.65 6.71 -19.61
CA HIS A 407 -30.08 6.01 -20.76
C HIS A 407 -29.08 6.85 -21.58
N GLN A 408 -29.08 8.19 -21.48
CA GLN A 408 -28.27 9.12 -22.27
C GLN A 408 -26.95 9.53 -21.60
N TYR A 409 -26.73 9.13 -20.35
CA TYR A 409 -25.58 9.53 -19.53
C TYR A 409 -24.95 8.32 -18.83
N ASN A 410 -23.72 8.50 -18.34
CA ASN A 410 -23.03 7.64 -17.39
C ASN A 410 -22.68 8.48 -16.16
N VAL A 411 -22.80 7.89 -14.96
CA VAL A 411 -22.19 8.42 -13.73
C VAL A 411 -20.96 7.59 -13.39
N TYR A 412 -19.84 8.27 -13.17
CA TYR A 412 -18.54 7.68 -12.87
C TYR A 412 -18.05 8.16 -11.51
N TYR A 413 -17.39 7.28 -10.75
CA TYR A 413 -16.92 7.60 -9.41
C TYR A 413 -15.71 6.76 -8.97
N VAL A 414 -14.95 7.34 -8.05
CA VAL A 414 -13.76 6.75 -7.41
C VAL A 414 -13.85 6.99 -5.91
N ALA A 415 -13.44 6.03 -5.10
CA ALA A 415 -13.31 6.15 -3.65
C ALA A 415 -11.83 6.15 -3.24
N HIS A 416 -11.45 6.99 -2.27
CA HIS A 416 -10.17 6.88 -1.58
C HIS A 416 -10.38 6.04 -0.32
N ILE A 417 -9.88 4.81 -0.35
CA ILE A 417 -10.05 3.80 0.69
C ILE A 417 -8.80 3.80 1.59
N GLN A 418 -9.00 3.78 2.91
CA GLN A 418 -7.90 3.66 3.87
C GLN A 418 -6.96 2.51 3.52
N ASN A 419 -5.64 2.74 3.64
CA ASN A 419 -4.55 1.79 3.39
C ASN A 419 -4.44 1.23 1.96
N ILE A 420 -5.45 1.40 1.10
CA ILE A 420 -5.45 0.96 -0.32
C ILE A 420 -5.16 2.13 -1.26
N GLY A 421 -5.76 3.30 -1.03
CA GLY A 421 -5.67 4.48 -1.89
C GLY A 421 -6.90 4.68 -2.78
N ASP A 422 -6.73 5.34 -3.92
CA ASP A 422 -7.81 5.54 -4.91
C ASP A 422 -8.19 4.21 -5.58
N SER A 423 -9.49 3.92 -5.65
CA SER A 423 -10.05 2.76 -6.35
C SER A 423 -9.89 2.85 -7.87
N SER A 424 -10.13 1.74 -8.57
CA SER A 424 -10.57 1.78 -9.97
C SER A 424 -11.83 2.63 -10.13
N VAL A 425 -12.06 3.15 -11.34
CA VAL A 425 -13.30 3.88 -11.65
C VAL A 425 -14.48 2.90 -11.68
N CYS A 426 -15.46 3.14 -10.83
CA CYS A 426 -16.76 2.47 -10.82
C CYS A 426 -17.79 3.33 -11.57
N PHE A 427 -18.83 2.72 -12.14
CA PHE A 427 -19.87 3.46 -12.86
C PHE A 427 -21.27 2.84 -12.72
N ASN A 428 -22.32 3.63 -12.97
CA ASN A 428 -23.71 3.15 -13.19
C ASN A 428 -24.24 2.03 -12.25
N GLY A 429 -23.94 2.09 -10.95
CA GLY A 429 -24.34 1.11 -9.93
C GLY A 429 -23.25 0.14 -9.45
N ASP A 430 -22.06 0.13 -10.05
CA ASP A 430 -20.90 -0.64 -9.57
C ASP A 430 -20.53 -0.30 -8.12
N TYR A 431 -20.19 -1.31 -7.32
CA TYR A 431 -19.81 -1.07 -5.94
C TYR A 431 -18.35 -0.58 -5.81
N CYS A 432 -18.18 0.58 -5.16
CA CYS A 432 -16.92 1.29 -5.01
C CYS A 432 -16.49 1.33 -3.52
N GLY A 433 -15.48 0.57 -3.15
CA GLY A 433 -15.01 0.43 -1.76
C GLY A 433 -14.88 -1.02 -1.32
N THR A 434 -15.06 -1.27 -0.02
CA THR A 434 -14.97 -2.60 0.62
C THR A 434 -16.19 -2.86 1.51
N ARG A 435 -16.52 -4.14 1.76
CA ARG A 435 -17.55 -4.54 2.73
C ARG A 435 -16.93 -5.42 3.81
N GLY A 436 -17.16 -5.08 5.08
CA GLY A 436 -16.73 -5.87 6.24
C GLY A 436 -15.22 -5.93 6.47
N GLN A 437 -14.41 -5.17 5.72
CA GLN A 437 -12.94 -5.17 5.84
C GLN A 437 -12.44 -4.13 6.86
N GLY A 438 -13.32 -3.30 7.43
CA GLY A 438 -12.94 -2.28 8.40
C GLY A 438 -12.28 -1.03 7.79
N LEU A 439 -12.06 -1.01 6.48
CA LEU A 439 -11.39 0.09 5.78
C LEU A 439 -12.39 1.21 5.47
N ARG A 440 -12.19 2.38 6.08
CA ARG A 440 -13.01 3.57 5.82
C ARG A 440 -12.77 4.13 4.40
N ILE A 441 -13.79 4.76 3.84
CA ILE A 441 -13.64 5.76 2.79
C ILE A 441 -13.21 7.08 3.44
N GLU A 442 -12.15 7.71 2.94
CA GLU A 442 -11.69 9.05 3.38
C GLU A 442 -12.10 10.17 2.40
N GLY A 443 -12.41 9.81 1.15
CA GLY A 443 -12.88 10.74 0.13
C GLY A 443 -13.44 10.04 -1.10
N MET A 444 -14.10 10.80 -1.97
CA MET A 444 -14.64 10.33 -3.25
C MET A 444 -14.45 11.37 -4.36
N LYS A 445 -14.57 10.92 -5.60
CA LYS A 445 -14.69 11.78 -6.79
C LYS A 445 -15.91 11.30 -7.57
N VAL A 446 -16.76 12.20 -8.06
CA VAL A 446 -17.95 11.84 -8.85
C VAL A 446 -18.10 12.81 -10.02
N TRP A 447 -18.33 12.27 -11.22
CA TRP A 447 -18.60 13.05 -12.42
C TRP A 447 -19.68 12.42 -13.29
N LEU A 448 -20.37 13.27 -14.05
CA LEU A 448 -21.41 12.90 -15.00
C LEU A 448 -20.88 13.10 -16.42
N GLN A 449 -21.11 12.13 -17.31
CA GLN A 449 -20.72 12.24 -18.71
C GLN A 449 -21.88 11.83 -19.62
N LYS A 450 -22.14 12.60 -20.67
CA LYS A 450 -23.10 12.21 -21.72
C LYS A 450 -22.52 11.07 -22.56
N LYS A 451 -23.35 10.10 -22.96
CA LYS A 451 -22.96 9.07 -23.93
C LYS A 451 -22.79 9.69 -25.32
N PRO A 452 -21.91 9.12 -26.18
CA PRO A 452 -21.80 9.50 -27.59
C PRO A 452 -23.09 9.23 -28.35
#